data_AF-A0A679HWM8-F1
#
_entry.id   AF-A0A679HWM8-F1
#
_cell.length_a   1.000
_cell.length_b   1.000
_cell.length_c   1.000
_cell.angle_alpha   90.00
_cell.angle_beta   90.00
_cell.angle_gamma   90.00
#
_symmetry.space_group_name_H-M   'P 1'
#
loop_
_entity.id
_entity.type
_entity.pdbx_description
1 polymer ?
#
loop_
_entity_poly.entity_id
_entity_poly.type
_entity_poly.pdbx_seq_one_letter_code
_entity_poly.pdbx_strand_id
1 'polypeptide(L)'
;MKRDQWLYGLALVSGILVWIVVASISGKGEAWDSETYFTVGIPVLCLVAGALAYVEPERAWRWGLIPQIGQGVSMLASQEIGNLFPLGLVALGIFAIPAVVTAKLAAVLSQR
;
A
#
# COMPACT_ATOMS: atom_id res chain seq x y z
N MET A 1 2.39 18.01 14.35
CA MET A 1 1.92 16.81 15.09
C MET A 1 0.47 16.43 14.78
N LYS A 2 -0.56 17.28 14.92
CA LYS A 2 -1.95 16.88 14.56
C LYS A 2 -2.22 16.80 13.04
N ARG A 3 -1.46 17.54 12.23
CA ARG A 3 -1.63 17.60 10.77
C ARG A 3 -1.14 16.36 10.03
N ASP A 4 -0.38 15.48 10.67
CA ASP A 4 0.25 14.35 9.99
C ASP A 4 -0.63 13.09 10.10
N GLN A 5 -1.41 12.97 11.18
CA GLN A 5 -2.20 11.77 11.50
C GLN A 5 -3.23 11.40 10.44
N TRP A 6 -3.88 12.39 9.82
CA TRP A 6 -4.87 12.12 8.78
C TRP A 6 -4.23 11.57 7.50
N LEU A 7 -2.98 11.95 7.18
CA LEU A 7 -2.24 11.40 6.05
C LEU A 7 -1.88 9.92 6.28
N TYR A 8 -1.48 9.56 7.50
CA TYR A 8 -1.26 8.15 7.87
C TYR A 8 -2.57 7.35 7.76
N GLY A 9 -3.69 7.93 8.23
CA GLY A 9 -5.02 7.34 8.07
C GLY A 9 -5.38 7.12 6.61
N LEU A 10 -5.17 8.12 5.74
CA LEU A 10 -5.44 8.02 4.32
C LEU A 10 -4.56 6.96 3.64
N ALA A 11 -3.27 6.93 3.96
CA ALA A 11 -2.35 5.91 3.44
C ALA A 11 -2.81 4.51 3.83
N LEU A 12 -3.17 4.30 5.10
CA LEU A 12 -3.60 3.00 5.60
C LEU A 12 -4.92 2.56 4.97
N VAL A 13 -5.91 3.46 4.93
CA VAL A 13 -7.22 3.20 4.30
C VAL A 13 -7.07 2.93 2.80
N SER A 14 -6.17 3.62 2.11
CA SER A 14 -5.94 3.36 0.68
C SER A 14 -5.50 1.93 0.40
N GLY A 15 -4.63 1.37 1.24
CA GLY A 15 -4.20 -0.01 1.14
C GLY A 15 -5.34 -1.00 1.35
N ILE A 16 -6.17 -0.76 2.37
CA ILE A 16 -7.37 -1.56 2.65
C ILE A 16 -8.34 -1.52 1.48
N LEU A 17 -8.65 -0.33 0.97
CA LEU A 17 -9.60 -0.15 -0.12
C LEU A 17 -9.11 -0.81 -1.40
N VAL A 18 -7.83 -0.65 -1.76
CA VAL A 18 -7.26 -1.32 -2.94
C VAL A 18 -7.36 -2.83 -2.80
N TRP A 19 -7.04 -3.39 -1.63
CA TRP A 19 -7.17 -4.84 -1.40
C TRP A 19 -8.60 -5.32 -1.59
N ILE A 20 -9.56 -4.71 -0.88
CA ILE A 20 -10.97 -5.10 -0.93
C ILE A 20 -11.53 -4.98 -2.34
N VAL A 21 -11.27 -3.85 -3.02
CA VAL A 21 -11.76 -3.62 -4.38
C VAL A 21 -11.20 -4.64 -5.34
N VAL A 22 -9.87 -4.87 -5.32
CA VAL A 22 -9.23 -5.82 -6.25
C VAL A 22 -9.70 -7.26 -6.00
N ALA A 23 -9.77 -7.70 -4.73
CA ALA A 23 -10.29 -9.02 -4.40
C ALA A 23 -11.74 -9.19 -4.88
N SER A 24 -12.58 -8.18 -4.63
CA SER A 24 -14.00 -8.20 -5.01
C SER A 24 -14.21 -8.26 -6.53
N ILE A 25 -13.54 -7.41 -7.30
CA ILE A 25 -13.72 -7.37 -8.77
C ILE A 25 -13.12 -8.58 -9.48
N SER A 26 -12.10 -9.21 -8.91
CA SER A 26 -11.44 -10.38 -9.49
C SER A 26 -12.04 -11.72 -9.04
N GLY A 27 -12.94 -11.70 -8.05
CA GLY A 27 -13.49 -12.91 -7.44
C GLY A 27 -12.45 -13.74 -6.69
N LYS A 28 -11.32 -13.15 -6.30
CA LYS A 28 -10.23 -13.82 -5.57
C LYS A 28 -10.34 -13.60 -4.07
N GLY A 29 -9.80 -14.54 -3.30
CA GLY A 29 -9.73 -14.44 -1.83
C GLY A 29 -8.71 -13.40 -1.37
N GLU A 30 -7.56 -13.33 -2.03
CA GLU A 30 -6.52 -12.33 -1.79
C GLU A 30 -6.37 -11.43 -3.01
N ALA A 31 -6.09 -10.15 -2.79
CA ALA A 31 -5.92 -9.23 -3.90
C ALA A 31 -4.76 -9.68 -4.80
N TRP A 32 -3.64 -10.13 -4.22
CA TRP A 32 -2.45 -10.53 -4.97
C TRP A 32 -2.63 -11.81 -5.81
N ASP A 33 -3.73 -12.56 -5.63
CA ASP A 33 -4.03 -13.74 -6.46
C ASP A 33 -4.54 -13.32 -7.85
N SER A 34 -4.76 -12.03 -8.05
CA SER A 34 -5.26 -11.46 -9.29
C SER A 34 -4.19 -10.69 -10.06
N GLU A 35 -4.17 -10.86 -11.38
CA GLU A 35 -3.39 -10.01 -12.28
C GLU A 35 -3.77 -8.52 -12.17
N THR A 36 -5.03 -8.24 -11.79
CA THR A 36 -5.52 -6.87 -11.57
C THR A 36 -4.77 -6.17 -10.43
N TYR A 37 -4.27 -6.92 -9.45
CA TYR A 37 -3.46 -6.34 -8.38
C TYR A 37 -2.13 -5.79 -8.91
N PHE A 38 -1.45 -6.54 -9.77
CA PHE A 38 -0.16 -6.11 -10.31
C PHE A 38 -0.29 -5.03 -11.37
N THR A 39 -1.35 -5.08 -12.18
CA THR A 39 -1.58 -4.15 -13.30
C THR A 39 -2.28 -2.85 -12.89
N VAL A 40 -3.09 -2.87 -11.83
CA VAL A 40 -3.88 -1.71 -11.38
C VAL A 40 -3.63 -1.40 -9.90
N GLY A 41 -3.71 -2.40 -9.02
CA GLY A 41 -3.54 -2.22 -7.58
C GLY A 41 -2.21 -1.56 -7.19
N ILE A 42 -1.08 -2.15 -7.59
CA ILE A 42 0.26 -1.63 -7.32
C ILE A 42 0.45 -0.22 -7.91
N PRO A 43 0.12 0.06 -9.19
CA PRO A 43 0.17 1.42 -9.71
C PRO A 43 -0.65 2.44 -8.93
N VAL A 44 -1.86 2.10 -8.48
CA VAL A 44 -2.69 2.99 -7.65
C VAL A 44 -1.99 3.29 -6.32
N LEU A 45 -1.39 2.28 -5.68
CA LEU A 45 -0.65 2.48 -4.42
C LEU A 45 0.59 3.35 -4.63
N CYS A 46 1.29 3.20 -5.75
CA CYS A 46 2.39 4.08 -6.13
C CYS A 46 1.93 5.53 -6.29
N LEU A 47 0.78 5.78 -6.91
CA LEU A 47 0.21 7.12 -7.06
C LEU A 47 -0.15 7.73 -5.71
N VAL A 48 -0.80 6.96 -4.82
CA VAL A 48 -1.12 7.43 -3.46
C VAL A 48 0.15 7.74 -2.68
N ALA A 49 1.11 6.82 -2.67
CA ALA A 49 2.39 7.00 -1.98
C ALA A 49 3.17 8.21 -2.52
N GLY A 50 3.18 8.39 -3.84
CA GLY A 50 3.79 9.53 -4.51
C GLY A 50 3.12 10.86 -4.16
N ALA A 51 1.79 10.92 -4.22
CA ALA A 51 1.03 12.12 -3.87
C ALA A 51 1.24 12.53 -2.40
N LEU A 52 1.21 11.57 -1.48
CA LEU A 52 1.46 11.81 -0.07
C LEU A 52 2.90 12.27 0.18
N ALA A 53 3.88 11.64 -0.46
CA ALA A 53 5.28 12.03 -0.35
C ALA A 53 5.61 13.38 -1.00
N TYR A 54 4.84 13.80 -2.00
CA TYR A 54 4.97 15.13 -2.59
C TYR A 54 4.49 16.22 -1.64
N VAL A 55 3.42 15.96 -0.86
CA VAL A 55 2.88 16.90 0.13
C VAL A 55 3.72 16.90 1.42
N GLU A 56 4.15 15.72 1.87
CA GLU A 56 4.95 15.53 3.07
C GLU A 56 6.21 14.71 2.74
N PRO A 57 7.29 15.37 2.27
CA PRO A 57 8.50 14.69 1.80
C PRO A 57 9.36 14.13 2.95
N GLU A 58 9.14 14.55 4.20
CA GLU A 58 9.92 14.04 5.32
C GLU A 58 9.66 12.53 5.49
N ARG A 59 10.73 11.73 5.41
CA ARG A 59 10.67 10.26 5.55
C ARG A 59 9.68 9.63 4.55
N ALA A 60 9.72 10.07 3.30
CA ALA A 60 8.86 9.65 2.20
C ALA A 60 8.63 8.13 2.05
N TRP A 61 9.61 7.30 2.44
CA TRP A 61 9.48 5.84 2.42
C TRP A 61 8.27 5.31 3.21
N ARG A 62 7.80 6.05 4.22
CA ARG A 62 6.62 5.70 5.01
C ARG A 62 5.38 5.60 4.14
N TRP A 63 5.23 6.51 3.17
CA TRP A 63 4.04 6.60 2.33
C TRP A 63 3.90 5.41 1.37
N GLY A 64 4.99 4.72 1.04
CA GLY A 64 4.95 3.44 0.31
C GLY A 64 4.70 2.23 1.21
N LEU A 65 5.09 2.29 2.49
CA LEU A 65 4.97 1.15 3.42
C LEU A 65 3.60 1.09 4.11
N ILE A 66 3.04 2.23 4.53
CA ILE A 66 1.78 2.27 5.28
C ILE A 66 0.60 1.65 4.52
N PRO A 67 0.42 1.87 3.21
CA PRO A 67 -0.62 1.17 2.47
C PRO A 67 -0.48 -0.36 2.56
N GLN A 68 0.73 -0.89 2.59
CA GLN A 68 0.95 -2.34 2.71
C GLN A 68 0.62 -2.87 4.11
N ILE A 69 0.77 -2.04 5.14
CA ILE A 69 0.23 -2.36 6.47
C ILE A 69 -1.31 -2.47 6.41
N GLY A 70 -1.97 -1.55 5.70
CA GLY A 70 -3.42 -1.62 5.46
C GLY A 70 -3.84 -2.89 4.71
N GLN A 71 -3.04 -3.35 3.75
CA GLN A 71 -3.27 -4.64 3.09
C GLN A 71 -3.09 -5.81 4.05
N GLY A 72 -2.08 -5.78 4.92
CA GLY A 72 -1.89 -6.79 5.97
C GLY A 72 -3.09 -6.88 6.92
N VAL A 73 -3.71 -5.75 7.26
CA VAL A 73 -4.97 -5.71 8.03
C VAL A 73 -6.09 -6.41 7.26
N SER A 74 -6.21 -6.15 5.95
CA SER A 74 -7.24 -6.78 5.11
C SER A 74 -7.03 -8.29 4.97
N MET A 75 -5.79 -8.72 4.79
CA MET A 75 -5.39 -10.13 4.77
C MET A 75 -5.82 -10.82 6.07
N LEU A 76 -5.45 -10.27 7.23
CA LEU A 76 -5.83 -10.78 8.55
C LEU A 76 -7.34 -10.78 8.80
N ALA A 77 -8.08 -9.82 8.24
CA ALA A 77 -9.52 -9.73 8.40
C ALA A 77 -10.29 -10.70 7.48
N SER A 78 -9.68 -11.09 6.37
CA SER A 78 -10.32 -11.93 5.34
C SER A 78 -10.05 -13.42 5.50
N GLN A 79 -8.99 -13.82 6.22
CA GLN A 79 -8.54 -15.22 6.27
C GLN A 79 -8.01 -15.61 7.66
N GLU A 80 -8.06 -16.91 7.96
CA GLU A 80 -7.39 -17.46 9.14
C GLU A 80 -5.86 -17.41 8.97
N ILE A 81 -5.15 -17.23 10.08
CA ILE A 81 -3.68 -17.21 10.08
C ILE A 81 -3.17 -18.64 9.84
N GLY A 82 -2.90 -18.95 8.57
CA GLY A 82 -2.37 -20.23 8.13
C GLY A 82 -0.85 -20.26 8.00
N ASN A 83 -0.31 -21.39 7.55
CA ASN A 83 1.13 -21.61 7.36
C ASN A 83 1.78 -20.66 6.33
N LEU A 84 0.97 -20.05 5.45
CA LEU A 84 1.41 -19.09 4.45
C LEU A 84 1.48 -17.64 4.98
N PHE A 85 1.03 -17.38 6.21
CA PHE A 85 1.05 -16.03 6.77
C PHE A 85 2.44 -15.38 6.78
N PRO A 86 3.54 -16.06 7.17
CA PRO A 86 4.89 -15.49 7.07
C PRO A 86 5.28 -15.13 5.63
N LEU A 87 4.88 -15.95 4.65
CA LEU A 87 5.10 -15.66 3.23
C LEU A 87 4.33 -14.41 2.81
N GLY A 88 3.07 -14.27 3.25
CA GLY A 88 2.25 -13.09 3.01
C GLY A 88 2.91 -11.81 3.52
N LEU A 89 3.47 -11.83 4.73
CA LEU A 89 4.21 -10.68 5.27
C LEU A 89 5.43 -10.30 4.43
N VAL A 90 6.20 -11.31 3.97
CA VAL A 90 7.34 -11.09 3.08
C VAL A 90 6.88 -10.52 1.74
N ALA A 91 5.80 -11.07 1.16
CA ALA A 91 5.22 -10.60 -0.09
C ALA A 91 4.76 -9.15 -0.01
N LEU A 92 4.05 -8.76 1.05
CA LEU A 92 3.66 -7.35 1.28
C LEU A 92 4.86 -6.43 1.38
N GLY A 93 5.95 -6.88 2.01
CA GLY A 93 7.21 -6.15 2.06
C GLY A 93 7.83 -5.94 0.67
N ILE A 94 7.82 -6.97 -0.17
CA ILE A 94 8.30 -6.90 -1.56
C ILE A 94 7.40 -5.97 -2.38
N PHE A 95 6.08 -6.09 -2.25
CA PHE A 95 5.10 -5.25 -2.97
C PHE A 95 5.13 -3.79 -2.52
N ALA A 96 5.70 -3.48 -1.35
CA ALA A 96 5.95 -2.10 -0.93
C ALA A 96 7.04 -1.42 -1.78
N ILE A 97 7.98 -2.18 -2.36
CA ILE A 97 9.19 -1.63 -3.00
C ILE A 97 8.84 -0.61 -4.10
N PRO A 98 7.94 -0.91 -5.08
CA PRO A 98 7.58 0.07 -6.11
C PRO A 98 7.02 1.36 -5.51
N ALA A 99 6.09 1.27 -4.56
CA ALA A 99 5.46 2.43 -3.94
C ALA A 99 6.46 3.26 -3.11
N VAL A 100 7.39 2.61 -2.40
CA VAL A 100 8.48 3.27 -1.67
C VAL A 100 9.42 4.02 -2.61
N VAL A 101 9.76 3.41 -3.75
CA VAL A 101 10.60 4.05 -4.78
C VAL A 101 9.89 5.27 -5.36
N THR A 102 8.61 5.12 -5.75
CA THR A 102 7.80 6.23 -6.27
C THR A 102 7.68 7.37 -5.26
N ALA A 103 7.42 7.06 -3.98
CA ALA A 103 7.36 8.05 -2.92
C ALA A 103 8.67 8.82 -2.76
N LYS A 104 9.82 8.13 -2.77
CA LYS A 104 11.13 8.80 -2.70
C LYS A 104 11.37 9.73 -3.88
N LEU A 105 11.01 9.31 -5.10
CA LEU A 105 11.13 10.15 -6.29
C LEU A 105 10.24 11.39 -6.20
N ALA A 106 8.98 11.22 -5.78
CA ALA A 106 8.04 12.33 -5.62
C ALA A 106 8.51 13.34 -4.55
N ALA A 107 9.06 12.87 -3.43
CA ALA A 107 9.62 13.74 -2.41
C ALA A 107 10.79 14.59 -2.94
N VAL A 108 11.70 14.00 -3.72
CA VAL A 108 12.79 14.74 -4.37
C VAL A 108 12.25 15.80 -5.33
N LEU A 109 11.17 15.50 -6.06
CA LEU A 109 10.54 16.44 -6.98
C LEU A 109 9.84 17.60 -6.27
N SER A 110 9.28 17.38 -5.07
CA SER A 110 8.60 18.43 -4.29
C SER A 110 9.54 19.49 -3.72
N GLN A 111 10.84 19.17 -3.62
CA GLN A 111 11.87 20.03 -3.04
C GLN A 111 12.66 20.82 -4.09
N ARG A 112 12.30 20.70 -5.37
CA ARG A 112 12.86 21.47 -6.48
C ARG A 112 12.00 22.67 -6.78
#